data_AF-A0A975MFR3-F1
#
_entry.id   AF-A0A975MFR3-F1
#
_cell.length_a   1.000
_cell.length_b   1.000
_cell.length_c   1.000
_cell.angle_alpha   90.00
_cell.angle_beta   90.00
_cell.angle_gamma   90.00
#
_symmetry.space_group_name_H-M   'P 1'
#
loop_
_entity.id
_entity.type
_entity.pdbx_description
1 polymer ?
#
loop_
_entity_poly.entity_id
_entity_poly.type
_entity_poly.pdbx_seq_one_letter_code
_entity_poly.pdbx_strand_id
1 'polypeptide(L)'
;MQTNKLTALAAASVATLLLGACGSSSGGAGADAGSGTDTAAAEAAQQAVDAAKDIPSVDDLGEPIDVSSLEGQTIYSIPIDSKAEFYSVGEEAMKSVAEEAGVNFRTFPSDGTQTSYQQGIQQAINDDAGAILLNGPLAETLGPQIDAAKEAGIPVIPLHLSDSEGEGTPGLEYEAFAPFNQAARLFTQYAIADLEGEPVHALVIEVSETGPSEGMVQTIQDTLENEGPAGSTTTVVNAPVAQWSTQVQGLVQSALLKDPEINAVLPIYDSISLYAAPGIAQAAGGRDVQIYTFNGTPAILKMIEDGSVAVNVAESPDWVAHVNIDVAFRAMLGADPIPGETGPLRLVDESNVADFGNPPSPSEGFGDEYPDAFFELWGLQ
;
A
#
# COMPACT_ATOMS: atom_id res chain seq x y z
N MET A 1 27.07 -59.51 -8.85
CA MET A 1 28.22 -58.57 -8.87
C MET A 1 27.76 -57.35 -8.07
N GLN A 2 27.90 -57.24 -6.75
CA GLN A 2 29.14 -57.00 -5.97
C GLN A 2 30.06 -56.03 -6.75
N THR A 3 30.23 -54.77 -6.32
CA THR A 3 30.83 -54.38 -5.04
C THR A 3 30.57 -52.91 -4.66
N ASN A 4 30.50 -52.69 -3.33
CA ASN A 4 30.57 -51.43 -2.58
C ASN A 4 31.91 -50.67 -2.77
N LYS A 5 31.93 -49.35 -2.49
CA LYS A 5 32.47 -48.77 -1.23
C LYS A 5 32.51 -47.23 -1.21
N LEU A 6 32.07 -46.67 -0.08
CA LEU A 6 32.35 -45.34 0.46
C LEU A 6 33.87 -45.06 0.58
N THR A 7 34.31 -43.80 0.66
CA THR A 7 34.91 -43.18 1.87
C THR A 7 35.04 -41.66 1.71
N ALA A 8 34.77 -40.93 2.80
CA ALA A 8 34.87 -39.48 3.00
C ALA A 8 36.32 -38.95 3.10
N LEU A 9 36.51 -37.64 2.96
CA LEU A 9 37.57 -36.90 3.65
C LEU A 9 37.10 -35.47 3.98
N ALA A 10 37.06 -35.17 5.28
CA ALA A 10 36.89 -33.83 5.85
C ALA A 10 38.28 -33.18 6.04
N ALA A 11 38.37 -31.87 5.85
CA ALA A 11 39.54 -31.07 6.22
C ALA A 11 39.09 -29.90 7.10
N ALA A 12 39.43 -30.00 8.39
CA ALA A 12 39.28 -28.95 9.38
C ALA A 12 40.52 -28.05 9.37
N SER A 13 40.33 -26.73 9.42
CA SER A 13 41.39 -25.74 9.59
C SER A 13 41.20 -25.01 10.92
N VAL A 14 42.13 -25.21 11.84
CA VAL A 14 42.22 -24.60 13.16
C VAL A 14 43.11 -23.34 13.07
N ALA A 15 42.65 -22.20 13.59
CA ALA A 15 43.49 -21.02 13.81
C ALA A 15 43.16 -20.36 15.17
N THR A 16 43.94 -20.82 16.16
CA THR A 16 44.57 -20.14 17.30
C THR A 16 43.90 -18.91 17.96
N LEU A 17 43.36 -19.14 19.16
CA LEU A 17 43.07 -18.15 20.20
C LEU A 17 44.37 -17.67 20.89
N LEU A 18 44.50 -16.35 21.10
CA LEU A 18 45.45 -15.75 22.03
C LEU A 18 44.70 -15.24 23.27
N LEU A 19 44.99 -15.86 24.42
CA LEU A 19 44.56 -15.46 25.76
C LEU A 19 45.52 -14.40 26.31
N GLY A 20 45.01 -13.22 26.65
CA GLY A 20 45.64 -12.24 27.54
C GLY A 20 44.80 -12.10 28.80
N ALA A 21 45.37 -12.43 29.96
CA ALA A 21 44.68 -12.56 31.23
C ALA A 21 44.90 -11.36 32.17
N CYS A 22 43.86 -11.08 32.97
CA CYS A 22 43.82 -10.52 34.32
C CYS A 22 44.06 -9.02 34.56
N GLY A 23 42.98 -8.35 34.98
CA GLY A 23 42.99 -7.16 35.83
C GLY A 23 41.63 -7.01 36.54
N SER A 24 41.49 -7.59 37.72
CA SER A 24 40.26 -7.55 38.52
C SER A 24 40.11 -6.23 39.27
N SER A 25 39.00 -5.52 39.07
CA SER A 25 38.44 -4.61 40.07
C SER A 25 36.92 -4.70 40.04
N SER A 26 36.37 -5.21 41.14
CA SER A 26 34.94 -5.31 41.43
C SER A 26 34.30 -3.91 41.57
N GLY A 27 33.37 -3.59 40.69
CA GLY A 27 32.43 -2.48 40.80
C GLY A 27 31.12 -2.90 40.13
N GLY A 28 30.01 -2.85 40.85
CA GLY A 28 28.75 -3.50 40.50
C GLY A 28 28.21 -3.11 39.12
N ALA A 29 27.71 -4.11 38.40
CA ALA A 29 26.88 -3.93 37.22
C ALA A 29 25.55 -3.33 37.66
N GLY A 30 25.41 -2.00 37.51
CA GLY A 30 24.17 -1.44 37.03
C GLY A 30 24.19 -1.62 35.52
N ALA A 31 23.29 -2.45 35.00
CA ALA A 31 22.95 -2.37 33.58
C ALA A 31 22.22 -1.03 33.42
N ASP A 32 22.97 -0.02 33.00
CA ASP A 32 22.41 1.18 32.43
C ASP A 32 21.83 0.74 31.08
N ALA A 33 20.52 0.50 31.05
CA ALA A 33 19.77 0.43 29.80
C ALA A 33 19.72 1.86 29.25
N GLY A 34 20.86 2.32 28.74
CA GLY A 34 20.94 3.60 28.07
C GLY A 34 20.08 3.53 26.82
N SER A 35 19.12 4.44 26.73
CA SER A 35 18.40 4.82 25.51
C SER A 35 19.38 5.42 24.50
N GLY A 36 20.33 4.61 24.03
CA GLY A 36 21.27 4.98 22.99
C GLY A 36 20.63 4.74 21.62
N THR A 37 20.88 5.66 20.71
CA THR A 37 20.56 5.58 19.29
C THR A 37 20.98 4.21 18.71
N ASP A 38 20.04 3.48 18.11
CA ASP A 38 20.30 2.20 17.45
C ASP A 38 20.62 2.42 15.96
N THR A 39 21.87 2.76 15.70
CA THR A 39 22.34 3.04 14.34
C THR A 39 22.28 1.82 13.42
N ALA A 40 22.30 0.60 13.96
CA ALA A 40 22.23 -0.61 13.16
C ALA A 40 20.82 -0.84 12.60
N ALA A 41 19.79 -0.58 13.42
CA ALA A 41 18.39 -0.57 12.97
C ALA A 41 18.18 0.47 11.86
N ALA A 42 18.69 1.70 12.06
CA ALA A 42 18.60 2.77 11.06
C ALA A 42 19.30 2.40 9.73
N GLU A 43 20.52 1.85 9.78
CA GLU A 43 21.25 1.41 8.58
C GLU A 43 20.55 0.27 7.82
N ALA A 44 19.94 -0.67 8.55
CA ALA A 44 19.18 -1.76 7.93
C ALA A 44 17.89 -1.25 7.28
N ALA A 45 17.18 -0.34 7.96
CA ALA A 45 15.99 0.30 7.43
C ALA A 45 16.32 1.14 6.18
N GLN A 46 17.42 1.90 6.20
CA GLN A 46 17.87 2.68 5.04
C GLN A 46 18.13 1.81 3.81
N GLN A 47 18.72 0.62 3.97
CA GLN A 47 18.94 -0.30 2.85
C GLN A 47 17.63 -0.78 2.21
N ALA A 48 16.62 -1.07 3.03
CA ALA A 48 15.29 -1.45 2.52
C ALA A 48 14.61 -0.27 1.80
N VAL A 49 14.73 0.93 2.36
CA VAL A 49 14.21 2.18 1.78
C VAL A 49 14.86 2.49 0.43
N ASP A 50 16.19 2.40 0.35
CA ASP A 50 16.92 2.70 -0.88
C ASP A 50 16.55 1.73 -2.01
N ALA A 51 16.41 0.44 -1.70
CA ALA A 51 15.96 -0.56 -2.68
C ALA A 51 14.52 -0.29 -3.16
N ALA A 52 13.65 0.24 -2.30
CA ALA A 52 12.27 0.55 -2.65
C ALA A 52 12.11 1.79 -3.55
N LYS A 53 13.19 2.55 -3.82
CA LYS A 53 13.16 3.71 -4.72
C LYS A 53 13.34 3.36 -6.20
N ASP A 54 13.79 2.14 -6.49
CA ASP A 54 14.04 1.67 -7.84
C ASP A 54 12.75 1.68 -8.69
N ILE A 55 12.91 1.88 -10.00
CA ILE A 55 11.79 1.78 -10.95
C ILE A 55 11.39 0.29 -11.04
N PRO A 56 10.12 -0.05 -10.84
CA PRO A 56 9.67 -1.44 -10.92
C PRO A 56 9.84 -2.07 -12.31
N SER A 57 10.01 -3.41 -12.34
CA SER A 57 10.08 -4.19 -13.59
C SER A 57 8.70 -4.65 -14.06
N VAL A 58 8.59 -4.96 -15.35
CA VAL A 58 7.41 -5.51 -16.04
C VAL A 58 7.50 -7.02 -16.31
N ASP A 59 8.50 -7.71 -15.74
CA ASP A 59 8.82 -9.11 -16.08
C ASP A 59 7.79 -10.16 -15.59
N ASP A 60 6.80 -9.78 -14.78
CA ASP A 60 5.87 -10.71 -14.11
C ASP A 60 4.40 -10.25 -14.17
N LEU A 61 3.87 -10.09 -15.38
CA LEU A 61 2.46 -9.70 -15.61
C LEU A 61 1.52 -10.91 -15.82
N GLY A 62 2.04 -12.14 -15.66
CA GLY A 62 1.28 -13.38 -15.85
C GLY A 62 1.13 -13.84 -17.30
N GLU A 63 0.22 -14.79 -17.52
CA GLU A 63 0.01 -15.42 -18.84
C GLU A 63 -0.85 -14.54 -19.77
N PRO A 64 -0.53 -14.45 -21.08
CA PRO A 64 -1.28 -13.66 -22.03
C PRO A 64 -2.76 -14.07 -22.19
N ILE A 65 -3.63 -13.09 -22.45
CA ILE A 65 -5.06 -13.24 -22.73
C ILE A 65 -5.42 -12.51 -24.03
N ASP A 66 -6.43 -12.99 -24.77
CA ASP A 66 -6.94 -12.31 -25.97
C ASP A 66 -8.23 -11.58 -25.64
N VAL A 67 -8.16 -10.25 -25.55
CA VAL A 67 -9.29 -9.41 -25.12
C VAL A 67 -10.18 -8.96 -26.28
N SER A 68 -9.88 -9.36 -27.53
CA SER A 68 -10.62 -8.91 -28.72
C SER A 68 -12.13 -9.23 -28.68
N SER A 69 -12.53 -10.29 -27.97
CA SER A 69 -13.93 -10.66 -27.78
C SER A 69 -14.69 -9.77 -26.79
N LEU A 70 -13.99 -8.91 -26.04
CA LEU A 70 -14.55 -7.99 -25.07
C LEU A 70 -14.93 -6.63 -25.69
N GLU A 71 -14.53 -6.35 -26.93
CA GLU A 71 -14.80 -5.08 -27.61
C GLU A 71 -16.30 -4.72 -27.55
N GLY A 72 -16.59 -3.50 -27.08
CA GLY A 72 -17.95 -2.97 -26.93
C GLY A 72 -18.70 -3.45 -25.68
N GLN A 73 -18.15 -4.36 -24.87
CA GLN A 73 -18.70 -4.68 -23.54
C GLN A 73 -18.51 -3.48 -22.58
N THR A 74 -19.14 -3.53 -21.41
CA THR A 74 -19.08 -2.44 -20.42
C THR A 74 -18.63 -2.96 -19.07
N ILE A 75 -17.56 -2.39 -18.52
CA ILE A 75 -17.17 -2.54 -17.12
C ILE A 75 -17.84 -1.43 -16.31
N TYR A 76 -18.43 -1.79 -15.18
CA TYR A 76 -19.06 -0.84 -14.25
C TYR A 76 -18.27 -0.80 -12.94
N SER A 77 -17.72 0.35 -12.56
CA SER A 77 -16.97 0.51 -11.31
C SER A 77 -17.78 1.27 -10.25
N ILE A 78 -17.64 0.86 -8.99
CA ILE A 78 -18.33 1.42 -7.84
C ILE A 78 -17.27 1.72 -6.75
N PRO A 79 -16.71 2.93 -6.71
CA PRO A 79 -15.74 3.32 -5.68
C PRO A 79 -16.39 3.53 -4.31
N ILE A 80 -15.59 3.69 -3.25
CA ILE A 80 -16.11 4.10 -1.93
C ILE A 80 -16.77 5.49 -2.02
N ASP A 81 -16.01 6.50 -2.44
CA ASP A 81 -16.51 7.86 -2.63
C ASP A 81 -15.93 8.44 -3.92
N SER A 82 -16.80 8.66 -4.91
CA SER A 82 -16.40 9.20 -6.21
C SER A 82 -15.81 10.61 -6.16
N LYS A 83 -15.90 11.31 -5.01
CA LYS A 83 -15.36 12.65 -4.83
C LYS A 83 -13.95 12.68 -4.25
N ALA A 84 -13.46 11.58 -3.68
CA ALA A 84 -12.09 11.55 -3.16
C ALA A 84 -11.09 11.45 -4.31
N GLU A 85 -9.97 12.16 -4.21
CA GLU A 85 -9.00 12.29 -5.31
C GLU A 85 -8.47 10.94 -5.77
N PHE A 86 -8.05 10.09 -4.83
CA PHE A 86 -7.59 8.72 -5.09
C PHE A 86 -8.54 7.95 -6.02
N TYR A 87 -9.84 7.94 -5.70
CA TYR A 87 -10.84 7.28 -6.54
C TYR A 87 -11.02 8.01 -7.87
N SER A 88 -11.19 9.33 -7.89
CA SER A 88 -11.41 10.04 -9.15
C SER A 88 -10.26 9.90 -10.15
N VAL A 89 -9.02 9.84 -9.67
CA VAL A 89 -7.82 9.62 -10.49
C VAL A 89 -7.77 8.18 -10.99
N GLY A 90 -7.95 7.20 -10.10
CA GLY A 90 -7.93 5.78 -10.48
C GLY A 90 -9.05 5.39 -11.44
N GLU A 91 -10.25 5.97 -11.27
CA GLU A 91 -11.39 5.73 -12.16
C GLU A 91 -11.17 6.28 -13.58
N GLU A 92 -10.56 7.46 -13.72
CA GLU A 92 -10.22 8.00 -15.05
C GLU A 92 -9.06 7.23 -15.71
N ALA A 93 -8.10 6.75 -14.92
CA ALA A 93 -7.04 5.88 -15.41
C ALA A 93 -7.61 4.54 -15.90
N MET A 94 -8.42 3.84 -15.08
CA MET A 94 -9.10 2.59 -15.49
C MET A 94 -9.97 2.77 -16.72
N LYS A 95 -10.66 3.90 -16.82
CA LYS A 95 -11.43 4.24 -18.03
C LYS A 95 -10.54 4.37 -19.25
N SER A 96 -9.44 5.10 -19.16
CA SER A 96 -8.51 5.30 -20.27
C SER A 96 -7.93 3.96 -20.75
N VAL A 97 -7.50 3.11 -19.81
CA VAL A 97 -6.99 1.77 -20.10
C VAL A 97 -8.05 0.87 -20.76
N ALA A 98 -9.27 0.84 -20.23
CA ALA A 98 -10.35 0.05 -20.81
C ALA A 98 -10.70 0.50 -22.25
N GLU A 99 -10.67 1.82 -22.51
CA GLU A 99 -10.95 2.40 -23.83
C GLU A 99 -9.90 2.00 -24.88
N GLU A 100 -8.62 1.83 -24.51
CA GLU A 100 -7.57 1.33 -25.40
C GLU A 100 -7.83 -0.12 -25.86
N ALA A 101 -8.50 -0.93 -25.04
CA ALA A 101 -8.97 -2.27 -25.39
C ALA A 101 -10.35 -2.29 -26.09
N GLY A 102 -10.94 -1.12 -26.36
CA GLY A 102 -12.27 -1.01 -26.95
C GLY A 102 -13.42 -1.40 -26.00
N VAL A 103 -13.15 -1.47 -24.70
CA VAL A 103 -14.13 -1.78 -23.65
C VAL A 103 -14.65 -0.49 -23.03
N ASN A 104 -15.97 -0.36 -22.89
CA ASN A 104 -16.55 0.82 -22.25
C ASN A 104 -16.36 0.74 -20.73
N PHE A 105 -16.12 1.89 -20.10
CA PHE A 105 -16.02 1.98 -18.64
C PHE A 105 -17.03 2.98 -18.08
N ARG A 106 -17.71 2.63 -16.98
CA ARG A 106 -18.68 3.49 -16.30
C ARG A 106 -18.44 3.51 -14.80
N THR A 107 -18.18 4.68 -14.24
CA THR A 107 -18.14 4.90 -12.79
C THR A 107 -19.54 5.21 -12.26
N PHE A 108 -19.96 4.49 -11.22
CA PHE A 108 -21.13 4.85 -10.42
C PHE A 108 -20.78 5.97 -9.44
N PRO A 109 -21.59 7.04 -9.33
CA PRO A 109 -21.32 8.16 -8.42
C PRO A 109 -21.70 7.81 -6.96
N SER A 110 -20.96 6.90 -6.35
CA SER A 110 -21.10 6.51 -4.94
C SER A 110 -20.74 7.64 -3.98
N ASP A 111 -21.30 7.60 -2.78
CA ASP A 111 -21.18 8.67 -1.76
C ASP A 111 -20.66 8.18 -0.40
N GLY A 112 -20.00 7.02 -0.37
CA GLY A 112 -19.50 6.42 0.86
C GLY A 112 -20.53 5.59 1.63
N THR A 113 -21.77 5.46 1.12
CA THR A 113 -22.85 4.76 1.83
C THR A 113 -23.22 3.41 1.24
N GLN A 114 -23.64 2.48 2.10
CA GLN A 114 -24.15 1.17 1.71
C GLN A 114 -25.25 1.24 0.65
N THR A 115 -26.16 2.21 0.78
CA THR A 115 -27.27 2.38 -0.15
C THR A 115 -26.78 2.75 -1.54
N SER A 116 -25.76 3.60 -1.65
CA SER A 116 -25.18 3.95 -2.95
C SER A 116 -24.53 2.74 -3.62
N TYR A 117 -23.81 1.90 -2.87
CA TYR A 117 -23.20 0.68 -3.42
C TYR A 117 -24.24 -0.31 -3.95
N GLN A 118 -25.32 -0.52 -3.19
CA GLN A 118 -26.43 -1.39 -3.61
C GLN A 118 -27.10 -0.89 -4.90
N GLN A 119 -27.28 0.43 -5.03
CA GLN A 119 -27.83 1.05 -6.24
C GLN A 119 -26.87 0.91 -7.43
N GLY A 120 -25.58 1.05 -7.20
CA GLY A 120 -24.54 0.85 -8.22
C GLY A 120 -24.58 -0.56 -8.80
N ILE A 121 -24.59 -1.59 -7.95
CA ILE A 121 -24.66 -2.99 -8.40
C ILE A 121 -25.96 -3.23 -9.18
N GLN A 122 -27.10 -2.74 -8.67
CA GLN A 122 -28.37 -2.92 -9.36
C GLN A 122 -28.39 -2.22 -10.73
N GLN A 123 -27.77 -1.05 -10.85
CA GLN A 123 -27.65 -0.34 -12.13
C GLN A 123 -26.77 -1.10 -13.11
N ALA A 124 -25.63 -1.63 -12.66
CA ALA A 124 -24.74 -2.43 -13.49
C ALA A 124 -25.43 -3.70 -14.01
N ILE A 125 -26.23 -4.38 -13.17
CA ILE A 125 -27.06 -5.52 -13.59
C ILE A 125 -28.08 -5.10 -14.65
N ASN A 126 -28.78 -3.97 -14.45
CA ASN A 126 -29.80 -3.50 -15.39
C ASN A 126 -29.22 -3.07 -16.74
N ASP A 127 -27.96 -2.64 -16.76
CA ASP A 127 -27.23 -2.21 -17.94
C ASP A 127 -26.49 -3.36 -18.65
N ASP A 128 -26.69 -4.61 -18.20
CA ASP A 128 -26.03 -5.82 -18.73
C ASP A 128 -24.49 -5.67 -18.74
N ALA A 129 -23.90 -5.19 -17.64
CA ALA A 129 -22.45 -5.02 -17.51
C ALA A 129 -21.71 -6.34 -17.71
N GLY A 130 -20.53 -6.29 -18.33
CA GLY A 130 -19.64 -7.44 -18.47
C GLY A 130 -18.90 -7.79 -17.17
N ALA A 131 -18.64 -6.79 -16.32
CA ALA A 131 -18.09 -6.96 -14.99
C ALA A 131 -18.48 -5.79 -14.06
N ILE A 132 -18.46 -6.04 -12.76
CA ILE A 132 -18.64 -5.03 -11.71
C ILE A 132 -17.36 -4.96 -10.88
N LEU A 133 -16.74 -3.78 -10.82
CA LEU A 133 -15.63 -3.49 -9.93
C LEU A 133 -16.17 -2.86 -8.64
N LEU A 134 -15.86 -3.46 -7.49
CA LEU A 134 -16.11 -2.88 -6.16
C LEU A 134 -14.80 -2.29 -5.65
N ASN A 135 -14.58 -1.01 -5.92
CA ASN A 135 -13.32 -0.32 -5.62
C ASN A 135 -13.32 0.23 -4.18
N GLY A 136 -13.08 -0.68 -3.22
CA GLY A 136 -13.00 -0.42 -1.79
C GLY A 136 -14.24 -0.75 -0.92
N PRO A 137 -15.50 -0.73 -1.40
CA PRO A 137 -16.63 -1.20 -0.60
C PRO A 137 -16.45 -2.66 -0.11
N LEU A 138 -16.73 -2.90 1.17
CA LEU A 138 -16.64 -4.23 1.78
C LEU A 138 -17.66 -5.20 1.16
N ALA A 139 -17.18 -6.18 0.41
CA ALA A 139 -18.01 -7.14 -0.32
C ALA A 139 -18.93 -7.96 0.60
N GLU A 140 -18.49 -8.30 1.81
CA GLU A 140 -19.26 -9.07 2.80
C GLU A 140 -20.53 -8.34 3.26
N THR A 141 -20.59 -7.01 3.07
CA THR A 141 -21.78 -6.19 3.37
C THR A 141 -22.81 -6.19 2.24
N LEU A 142 -22.46 -6.73 1.07
CA LEU A 142 -23.21 -6.66 -0.19
C LEU A 142 -23.66 -8.04 -0.71
N GLY A 143 -23.62 -9.08 0.14
CA GLY A 143 -23.94 -10.46 -0.24
C GLY A 143 -25.16 -10.64 -1.16
N PRO A 144 -26.36 -10.14 -0.79
CA PRO A 144 -27.55 -10.27 -1.65
C PRO A 144 -27.41 -9.62 -3.03
N GLN A 145 -26.66 -8.52 -3.13
CA GLN A 145 -26.41 -7.82 -4.41
C GLN A 145 -25.39 -8.57 -5.26
N ILE A 146 -24.34 -9.11 -4.63
CA ILE A 146 -23.34 -9.95 -5.28
C ILE A 146 -23.98 -11.23 -5.81
N ASP A 147 -24.86 -11.87 -5.04
CA ASP A 147 -25.60 -13.06 -5.48
C ASP A 147 -26.48 -12.75 -6.70
N ALA A 148 -27.16 -11.59 -6.72
CA ALA A 148 -27.96 -11.17 -7.86
C ALA A 148 -27.12 -10.91 -9.13
N ALA A 149 -25.92 -10.33 -8.98
CA ALA A 149 -24.99 -10.15 -10.11
C ALA A 149 -24.48 -11.50 -10.64
N LYS A 150 -24.13 -12.43 -9.74
CA LYS A 150 -23.75 -13.81 -10.10
C LYS A 150 -24.87 -14.55 -10.83
N GLU A 151 -26.11 -14.43 -10.38
CA GLU A 151 -27.28 -15.01 -11.07
C GLU A 151 -27.49 -14.41 -12.47
N ALA A 152 -27.12 -13.16 -12.69
CA ALA A 152 -27.11 -12.50 -13.99
C ALA A 152 -25.88 -12.86 -14.85
N GLY A 153 -24.91 -13.63 -14.32
CA GLY A 153 -23.68 -14.00 -15.02
C GLY A 153 -22.63 -12.89 -15.04
N ILE A 154 -22.73 -11.90 -14.15
CA ILE A 154 -21.83 -10.75 -14.07
C ILE A 154 -20.83 -10.98 -12.93
N PRO A 155 -19.52 -11.12 -13.21
CA PRO A 155 -18.51 -11.22 -12.15
C PRO A 155 -18.45 -9.92 -11.34
N VAL A 156 -18.34 -10.06 -10.03
CA VAL A 156 -18.10 -8.96 -9.09
C VAL A 156 -16.68 -9.11 -8.56
N ILE A 157 -15.89 -8.05 -8.71
CA ILE A 157 -14.44 -8.04 -8.50
C ILE A 157 -14.13 -6.96 -7.48
N PRO A 158 -13.75 -7.31 -6.24
CA PRO A 158 -13.20 -6.36 -5.30
C PRO A 158 -11.87 -5.84 -5.84
N LEU A 159 -11.64 -4.55 -5.67
CA LEU A 159 -10.34 -3.93 -5.93
C LEU A 159 -9.84 -3.32 -4.63
N HIS A 160 -8.53 -3.45 -4.40
CA HIS A 160 -7.82 -2.71 -3.35
C HIS A 160 -8.45 -2.97 -1.96
N LEU A 161 -8.87 -4.22 -1.71
CA LEU A 161 -9.57 -4.62 -0.48
C LEU A 161 -8.70 -5.53 0.41
N SER A 162 -7.97 -6.46 -0.20
CA SER A 162 -7.07 -7.39 0.49
C SER A 162 -5.60 -7.08 0.18
N ASP A 163 -4.73 -7.42 1.14
CA ASP A 163 -3.29 -7.40 0.94
C ASP A 163 -2.84 -8.50 -0.03
N SER A 164 -1.80 -8.25 -0.83
CA SER A 164 -1.31 -9.18 -1.86
C SER A 164 -0.83 -10.53 -1.33
N GLU A 165 -0.48 -10.63 -0.04
CA GLU A 165 -0.16 -11.91 0.61
C GLU A 165 -1.38 -12.58 1.26
N GLY A 166 -2.56 -11.98 1.14
CA GLY A 166 -3.83 -12.45 1.69
C GLY A 166 -4.54 -13.49 0.82
N GLU A 167 -5.56 -14.13 1.41
CA GLU A 167 -6.39 -15.15 0.74
C GLU A 167 -7.48 -14.57 -0.18
N GLY A 168 -7.58 -13.23 -0.26
CA GLY A 168 -8.62 -12.51 -0.97
C GLY A 168 -10.00 -12.58 -0.30
N THR A 169 -11.00 -12.10 -1.02
CA THR A 169 -12.37 -11.93 -0.51
C THR A 169 -13.13 -13.26 -0.52
N PRO A 170 -13.60 -13.75 0.65
CA PRO A 170 -14.29 -15.03 0.72
C PRO A 170 -15.50 -15.13 -0.21
N GLY A 171 -15.50 -16.11 -1.09
CA GLY A 171 -16.61 -16.39 -2.00
C GLY A 171 -16.60 -15.58 -3.29
N LEU A 172 -15.52 -14.85 -3.57
CA LEU A 172 -15.23 -14.23 -4.86
C LEU A 172 -13.95 -14.85 -5.42
N GLU A 173 -13.95 -15.12 -6.73
CA GLU A 173 -12.85 -15.81 -7.42
C GLU A 173 -11.78 -14.85 -7.92
N TYR A 174 -12.18 -13.62 -8.25
CA TYR A 174 -11.32 -12.58 -8.80
C TYR A 174 -11.27 -11.41 -7.81
N GLU A 175 -10.08 -10.87 -7.62
CA GLU A 175 -9.80 -9.67 -6.84
C GLU A 175 -8.50 -9.06 -7.35
N ALA A 176 -8.45 -7.72 -7.41
CA ALA A 176 -7.20 -6.99 -7.56
C ALA A 176 -6.72 -6.57 -6.17
N PHE A 177 -5.52 -7.00 -5.79
CA PHE A 177 -4.94 -6.81 -4.47
C PHE A 177 -4.10 -5.52 -4.42
N ALA A 178 -3.71 -5.11 -3.20
CA ALA A 178 -2.69 -4.08 -3.01
C ALA A 178 -1.59 -4.58 -2.05
N PRO A 179 -0.35 -4.08 -2.14
CA PRO A 179 0.74 -4.50 -1.26
C PRO A 179 0.74 -3.68 0.05
N PHE A 180 -0.41 -3.62 0.73
CA PHE A 180 -0.67 -2.76 1.89
C PHE A 180 0.31 -2.97 3.04
N ASN A 181 0.56 -4.22 3.42
CA ASN A 181 1.45 -4.58 4.53
C ASN A 181 2.90 -4.28 4.17
N GLN A 182 3.31 -4.57 2.93
CA GLN A 182 4.63 -4.20 2.45
C GLN A 182 4.82 -2.68 2.49
N ALA A 183 3.83 -1.91 2.07
CA ALA A 183 3.87 -0.46 2.15
C ALA A 183 3.95 0.05 3.59
N ALA A 184 3.12 -0.51 4.48
CA ALA A 184 3.11 -0.20 5.91
C ALA A 184 4.46 -0.42 6.57
N ARG A 185 5.11 -1.55 6.24
CA ARG A 185 6.47 -1.83 6.67
C ARG A 185 7.46 -0.81 6.11
N LEU A 186 7.40 -0.50 4.81
CA LEU A 186 8.35 0.42 4.16
C LEU A 186 8.27 1.86 4.69
N PHE A 187 7.08 2.45 4.86
CA PHE A 187 7.02 3.81 5.42
C PHE A 187 7.38 3.85 6.91
N THR A 188 7.20 2.73 7.63
CA THR A 188 7.65 2.61 9.03
C THR A 188 9.16 2.46 9.12
N GLN A 189 9.77 1.68 8.22
CA GLN A 189 11.23 1.59 8.07
C GLN A 189 11.83 2.94 7.69
N TYR A 190 11.15 3.71 6.83
CA TYR A 190 11.58 5.08 6.54
C TYR A 190 11.60 5.94 7.81
N ALA A 191 10.56 5.87 8.66
CA ALA A 191 10.58 6.60 9.94
C ALA A 191 11.73 6.17 10.87
N ILE A 192 12.09 4.87 10.89
CA ILE A 192 13.24 4.37 11.65
C ILE A 192 14.56 4.95 11.11
N ALA A 193 14.72 5.00 9.79
CA ALA A 193 15.90 5.52 9.13
C ALA A 193 16.02 7.05 9.29
N ASP A 194 14.92 7.78 9.09
CA ASP A 194 14.84 9.25 9.15
C ASP A 194 15.12 9.78 10.56
N LEU A 195 14.71 9.04 11.60
CA LEU A 195 15.01 9.37 12.99
C LEU A 195 16.41 8.89 13.45
N GLU A 196 17.26 8.47 12.51
CA GLU A 196 18.67 8.14 12.70
C GLU A 196 18.96 7.13 13.83
N GLY A 197 17.99 6.27 14.17
CA GLY A 197 18.09 5.26 15.22
C GLY A 197 17.57 5.69 16.59
N GLU A 198 16.97 6.87 16.72
CA GLU A 198 16.17 7.21 17.90
C GLU A 198 14.86 6.42 17.95
N PRO A 199 14.32 6.10 19.13
CA PRO A 199 13.02 5.43 19.25
C PRO A 199 11.91 6.16 18.50
N VAL A 200 11.13 5.40 17.73
CA VAL A 200 9.99 5.94 16.98
C VAL A 200 8.75 5.91 17.88
N HIS A 201 8.21 7.07 18.19
CA HIS A 201 6.94 7.23 18.91
C HIS A 201 5.89 7.65 17.89
N ALA A 202 5.25 6.67 17.26
CA ALA A 202 4.35 6.87 16.14
C ALA A 202 2.92 7.18 16.60
N LEU A 203 2.32 8.22 16.03
CA LEU A 203 0.86 8.38 15.96
C LEU A 203 0.35 7.73 14.68
N VAL A 204 -0.28 6.57 14.80
CA VAL A 204 -0.90 5.88 13.67
C VAL A 204 -2.34 6.37 13.51
N ILE A 205 -2.70 6.82 12.30
CA ILE A 205 -4.08 7.18 11.97
C ILE A 205 -4.65 6.07 11.09
N GLU A 206 -5.50 5.25 11.69
CA GLU A 206 -6.17 4.12 11.04
C GLU A 206 -7.54 4.49 10.48
N VAL A 207 -8.11 3.57 9.69
CA VAL A 207 -9.46 3.68 9.13
C VAL A 207 -10.16 2.34 9.34
N SER A 208 -10.56 2.06 10.59
CA SER A 208 -10.94 0.71 11.06
C SER A 208 -12.12 0.06 10.32
N GLU A 209 -12.82 0.82 9.48
CA GLU A 209 -13.95 0.36 8.67
C GLU A 209 -13.55 -0.12 7.26
N THR A 210 -12.26 -0.05 6.89
CA THR A 210 -11.74 -0.61 5.63
C THR A 210 -11.07 -1.95 5.86
N GLY A 211 -11.07 -2.81 4.85
CA GLY A 211 -10.47 -4.15 4.90
C GLY A 211 -8.97 -4.15 5.28
N PRO A 212 -8.11 -3.31 4.65
CA PRO A 212 -6.68 -3.36 4.90
C PRO A 212 -6.24 -2.82 6.27
N SER A 213 -7.07 -2.02 6.94
CA SER A 213 -6.64 -1.20 8.09
C SER A 213 -6.04 -2.03 9.23
N GLU A 214 -6.64 -3.16 9.58
CA GLU A 214 -6.14 -4.00 10.69
C GLU A 214 -4.75 -4.56 10.38
N GLY A 215 -4.56 -5.10 9.18
CA GLY A 215 -3.27 -5.66 8.73
C GLY A 215 -2.17 -4.61 8.67
N MET A 216 -2.48 -3.40 8.15
CA MET A 216 -1.51 -2.31 8.09
C MET A 216 -1.09 -1.84 9.49
N VAL A 217 -2.04 -1.63 10.41
CA VAL A 217 -1.74 -1.21 11.79
C VAL A 217 -0.91 -2.26 12.51
N GLN A 218 -1.25 -3.54 12.36
CA GLN A 218 -0.46 -4.63 12.93
C GLN A 218 0.95 -4.65 12.34
N THR A 219 1.09 -4.46 11.02
CA THR A 219 2.40 -4.44 10.37
C THR A 219 3.27 -3.26 10.85
N ILE A 220 2.69 -2.08 11.08
CA ILE A 220 3.42 -0.94 11.67
C ILE A 220 3.93 -1.31 13.08
N GLN A 221 3.07 -1.88 13.91
CA GLN A 221 3.42 -2.28 15.27
C GLN A 221 4.53 -3.34 15.28
N ASP A 222 4.38 -4.39 14.46
CA ASP A 222 5.34 -5.47 14.34
C ASP A 222 6.68 -4.96 13.77
N THR A 223 6.66 -4.02 12.83
CA THR A 223 7.89 -3.41 12.28
C THR A 223 8.63 -2.62 13.37
N LEU A 224 7.93 -1.81 14.16
CA LEU A 224 8.56 -1.05 15.25
C LEU A 224 9.07 -1.96 16.37
N GLU A 225 8.37 -3.06 16.68
CA GLU A 225 8.80 -4.01 17.71
C GLU A 225 10.03 -4.83 17.27
N ASN A 226 10.05 -5.29 16.02
CA ASN A 226 11.06 -6.26 15.55
C ASN A 226 12.25 -5.61 14.85
N GLU A 227 12.05 -4.44 14.23
CA GLU A 227 13.06 -3.77 13.39
C GLU A 227 13.40 -2.36 13.90
N GLY A 228 12.56 -1.78 14.75
CA GLY A 228 12.77 -0.46 15.32
C GLY A 228 13.72 -0.44 16.53
N PRO A 229 14.26 0.73 16.88
CA PRO A 229 15.05 0.91 18.09
C PRO A 229 14.23 0.58 19.35
N ALA A 230 14.90 0.04 20.37
CA ALA A 230 14.26 -0.31 21.63
C ALA A 230 13.59 0.91 22.29
N GLY A 231 12.33 0.74 22.69
CA GLY A 231 11.52 1.82 23.26
C GLY A 231 10.60 2.53 22.27
N SER A 232 10.62 2.13 20.98
CA SER A 232 9.62 2.57 20.01
C SER A 232 8.20 2.19 20.45
N THR A 233 7.22 3.05 20.18
CA THR A 233 5.82 2.87 20.59
C THR A 233 4.85 3.35 19.52
N THR A 234 3.60 2.87 19.60
CA THR A 234 2.49 3.37 18.78
C THR A 234 1.35 3.91 19.64
N THR A 235 0.79 5.04 19.26
CA THR A 235 -0.56 5.49 19.64
C THR A 235 -1.44 5.42 18.42
N VAL A 236 -2.52 4.64 18.48
CA VAL A 236 -3.47 4.49 17.35
C VAL A 236 -4.71 5.35 17.59
N VAL A 237 -5.13 6.09 16.55
CA VAL A 237 -6.40 6.80 16.51
C VAL A 237 -7.15 6.44 15.23
N ASN A 238 -8.48 6.28 15.32
CA ASN A 238 -9.32 5.97 14.17
C ASN A 238 -9.95 7.24 13.58
N ALA A 239 -9.92 7.36 12.25
CA ALA A 239 -10.60 8.41 11.51
C ALA A 239 -11.37 7.83 10.31
N PRO A 240 -12.70 7.66 10.43
CA PRO A 240 -13.56 7.23 9.33
C PRO A 240 -13.42 8.10 8.07
N VAL A 241 -13.56 7.51 6.88
CA VAL A 241 -13.34 8.19 5.58
C VAL A 241 -14.18 9.47 5.47
N ALA A 242 -15.48 9.35 5.79
CA ALA A 242 -16.42 10.46 5.74
C ALA A 242 -16.12 11.59 6.74
N GLN A 243 -15.19 11.38 7.69
CA GLN A 243 -14.90 12.29 8.80
C GLN A 243 -13.51 12.93 8.68
N TRP A 244 -12.67 12.56 7.70
CA TRP A 244 -11.30 13.07 7.56
C TRP A 244 -11.22 14.60 7.62
N SER A 245 -12.04 15.28 6.80
CA SER A 245 -12.05 16.74 6.70
C SER A 245 -12.52 17.48 7.96
N THR A 246 -13.16 16.77 8.90
CA THR A 246 -13.75 17.37 10.10
C THR A 246 -13.06 16.95 11.40
N GLN A 247 -12.42 15.77 11.43
CA GLN A 247 -11.89 15.20 12.68
C GLN A 247 -10.37 15.07 12.74
N VAL A 248 -9.70 14.73 11.62
CA VAL A 248 -8.28 14.35 11.64
C VAL A 248 -7.41 15.45 12.26
N GLN A 249 -7.62 16.70 11.87
CA GLN A 249 -6.84 17.82 12.41
C GLN A 249 -6.94 17.90 13.95
N GLY A 250 -8.15 17.75 14.51
CA GLY A 250 -8.37 17.82 15.96
C GLY A 250 -7.81 16.60 16.71
N LEU A 251 -7.89 15.41 16.09
CA LEU A 251 -7.30 14.18 16.63
C LEU A 251 -5.78 14.29 16.75
N VAL A 252 -5.11 14.74 15.68
CA VAL A 252 -3.65 14.92 15.65
C VAL A 252 -3.21 15.95 16.67
N GLN A 253 -3.89 17.11 16.76
CA GLN A 253 -3.58 18.13 17.77
C GLN A 253 -3.71 17.56 19.19
N SER A 254 -4.78 16.84 19.47
CA SER A 254 -5.04 16.28 20.79
C SER A 254 -4.00 15.22 21.18
N ALA A 255 -3.61 14.36 20.24
CA ALA A 255 -2.60 13.34 20.44
C ALA A 255 -1.22 13.97 20.76
N LEU A 256 -0.76 14.91 19.93
CA LEU A 256 0.54 15.58 20.10
C LEU A 256 0.62 16.45 21.36
N LEU A 257 -0.47 17.06 21.80
CA LEU A 257 -0.52 17.82 23.05
C LEU A 257 -0.56 16.92 24.29
N LYS A 258 -1.20 15.75 24.16
CA LYS A 258 -1.30 14.77 25.24
C LYS A 258 0.03 14.03 25.45
N ASP A 259 0.72 13.74 24.35
CA ASP A 259 1.98 13.01 24.34
C ASP A 259 3.04 13.78 23.53
N PRO A 260 3.90 14.57 24.23
CA PRO A 260 5.00 15.28 23.62
C PRO A 260 6.16 14.40 23.12
N GLU A 261 6.14 13.08 23.34
CA GLU A 261 7.18 12.17 22.83
C GLU A 261 6.93 11.76 21.37
N ILE A 262 5.66 11.80 20.90
CA ILE A 262 5.29 11.43 19.53
C ILE A 262 6.11 12.21 18.50
N ASN A 263 7.00 11.54 17.76
CA ASN A 263 7.92 12.14 16.79
C ASN A 263 7.63 11.76 15.34
N ALA A 264 6.65 10.89 15.09
CA ALA A 264 6.24 10.50 13.75
C ALA A 264 4.70 10.39 13.66
N VAL A 265 4.12 10.84 12.55
CA VAL A 265 2.69 10.65 12.24
C VAL A 265 2.57 9.73 11.03
N LEU A 266 1.91 8.60 11.21
CA LEU A 266 1.79 7.52 10.22
C LEU A 266 0.30 7.32 9.86
N PRO A 267 -0.28 8.15 8.98
CA PRO A 267 -1.57 7.85 8.39
C PRO A 267 -1.44 6.68 7.43
N ILE A 268 -2.30 5.66 7.57
CA ILE A 268 -2.23 4.48 6.70
C ILE A 268 -2.60 4.76 5.24
N TYR A 269 -3.32 5.88 4.99
CA TYR A 269 -3.65 6.37 3.65
C TYR A 269 -3.26 7.84 3.51
N ASP A 270 -2.61 8.17 2.41
CA ASP A 270 -1.94 9.46 2.24
C ASP A 270 -2.86 10.68 2.25
N SER A 271 -4.10 10.55 1.76
CA SER A 271 -5.09 11.64 1.72
C SER A 271 -5.47 12.17 3.10
N ILE A 272 -5.22 11.39 4.17
CA ILE A 272 -5.37 11.84 5.56
C ILE A 272 -4.36 12.95 5.89
N SER A 273 -3.20 12.94 5.23
CA SER A 273 -2.09 13.89 5.44
C SER A 273 -2.49 15.34 5.20
N LEU A 274 -3.41 15.60 4.24
CA LEU A 274 -3.98 16.93 3.98
C LEU A 274 -4.57 17.58 5.24
N TYR A 275 -5.10 16.76 6.15
CA TYR A 275 -5.75 17.19 7.38
C TYR A 275 -4.86 17.00 8.60
N ALA A 276 -3.93 16.05 8.56
CA ALA A 276 -2.96 15.82 9.63
C ALA A 276 -1.92 16.95 9.71
N ALA A 277 -1.37 17.38 8.57
CA ALA A 277 -0.30 18.39 8.53
C ALA A 277 -0.68 19.73 9.21
N PRO A 278 -1.87 20.33 8.99
CA PRO A 278 -2.30 21.50 9.75
C PRO A 278 -2.45 21.25 11.26
N GLY A 279 -2.76 20.01 11.66
CA GLY A 279 -2.82 19.59 13.05
C GLY A 279 -1.44 19.56 13.71
N ILE A 280 -0.46 18.98 13.02
CA ILE A 280 0.95 18.97 13.42
C ILE A 280 1.47 20.40 13.55
N ALA A 281 1.30 21.23 12.51
CA ALA A 281 1.80 22.61 12.51
C ALA A 281 1.28 23.44 13.70
N GLN A 282 0.03 23.21 14.13
CA GLN A 282 -0.58 23.92 15.26
C GLN A 282 -0.14 23.40 16.64
N ALA A 283 0.01 22.08 16.81
CA ALA A 283 0.32 21.47 18.10
C ALA A 283 1.83 21.29 18.34
N ALA A 284 2.61 21.16 17.26
CA ALA A 284 4.01 20.76 17.27
C ALA A 284 4.90 21.59 16.32
N GLY A 285 4.46 22.76 15.83
CA GLY A 285 5.21 23.55 14.84
C GLY A 285 6.61 24.08 15.23
N GLY A 286 7.11 23.74 16.42
CA GLY A 286 8.51 23.97 16.84
C GLY A 286 9.31 22.67 17.03
N ARG A 287 8.73 21.53 16.65
CA ARG A 287 9.30 20.19 16.73
C ARG A 287 9.39 19.63 15.32
N ASP A 288 10.32 18.71 15.13
CA ASP A 288 10.44 17.96 13.88
C ASP A 288 9.53 16.73 13.97
N VAL A 289 8.34 16.82 13.40
CA VAL A 289 7.33 15.74 13.41
C VAL A 289 6.80 15.62 11.99
N GLN A 290 7.26 14.59 11.28
CA GLN A 290 6.96 14.39 9.88
C GLN A 290 5.85 13.35 9.67
N ILE A 291 5.31 13.33 8.44
CA ILE A 291 4.30 12.37 7.99
C ILE A 291 4.96 11.30 7.10
N TYR A 292 4.59 10.04 7.35
CA TYR A 292 5.05 8.85 6.62
C TYR A 292 3.82 8.05 6.20
N THR A 293 3.62 7.82 4.90
CA THR A 293 2.31 7.34 4.41
C THR A 293 2.39 6.55 3.11
N PHE A 294 1.23 6.16 2.57
CA PHE A 294 1.07 5.25 1.43
C PHE A 294 -0.09 5.67 0.51
N ASN A 295 0.15 5.58 -0.82
CA ASN A 295 -0.80 5.45 -1.96
C ASN A 295 -0.24 6.13 -3.22
N GLY A 296 0.46 7.26 -3.09
CA GLY A 296 1.00 8.03 -4.22
C GLY A 296 0.06 9.08 -4.84
N THR A 297 -0.92 9.59 -4.10
CA THR A 297 -1.83 10.65 -4.57
C THR A 297 -1.05 11.92 -4.96
N PRO A 298 -1.27 12.52 -6.15
CA PRO A 298 -0.51 13.68 -6.63
C PRO A 298 -0.46 14.86 -5.63
N ALA A 299 -1.58 15.16 -4.97
CA ALA A 299 -1.62 16.21 -3.96
C ALA A 299 -0.68 15.93 -2.76
N ILE A 300 -0.45 14.67 -2.40
CA ILE A 300 0.44 14.29 -1.30
C ILE A 300 1.89 14.21 -1.75
N LEU A 301 2.15 13.77 -2.97
CA LEU A 301 3.50 13.89 -3.56
C LEU A 301 3.93 15.35 -3.59
N LYS A 302 3.01 16.28 -3.88
CA LYS A 302 3.28 17.72 -3.78
C LYS A 302 3.62 18.16 -2.34
N MET A 303 3.03 17.54 -1.32
CA MET A 303 3.34 17.82 0.09
C MET A 303 4.74 17.36 0.53
N ILE A 304 5.37 16.43 -0.22
CA ILE A 304 6.78 16.07 -0.05
C ILE A 304 7.67 17.24 -0.49
N GLU A 305 7.39 17.83 -1.66
CA GLU A 305 8.12 19.02 -2.14
C GLU A 305 8.02 20.21 -1.18
N ASP A 306 6.88 20.33 -0.50
CA ASP A 306 6.61 21.40 0.47
C ASP A 306 7.14 21.05 1.90
N GLY A 307 7.69 19.85 2.09
CA GLY A 307 8.37 19.38 3.32
C GLY A 307 7.46 18.94 4.47
N SER A 308 6.15 18.86 4.25
CA SER A 308 5.16 18.45 5.29
C SER A 308 4.93 16.94 5.36
N VAL A 309 5.41 16.20 4.35
CA VAL A 309 5.43 14.74 4.27
C VAL A 309 6.87 14.33 3.98
N ALA A 310 7.43 13.42 4.77
CA ALA A 310 8.80 12.93 4.55
C ALA A 310 8.83 11.88 3.44
N VAL A 311 7.85 10.97 3.44
CA VAL A 311 7.78 9.86 2.49
C VAL A 311 6.35 9.49 2.14
N ASN A 312 6.17 9.08 0.89
CA ASN A 312 4.99 8.35 0.44
C ASN A 312 5.47 7.05 -0.25
N VAL A 313 5.08 5.89 0.27
CA VAL A 313 5.21 4.64 -0.47
C VAL A 313 4.09 4.63 -1.50
N ALA A 314 4.41 4.96 -2.74
CA ALA A 314 3.44 5.19 -3.78
C ALA A 314 3.10 3.89 -4.52
N GLU A 315 1.85 3.81 -4.95
CA GLU A 315 1.46 3.04 -6.13
C GLU A 315 1.30 4.03 -7.29
N SER A 316 1.43 3.57 -8.54
CA SER A 316 0.98 4.35 -9.69
C SER A 316 -0.51 4.13 -9.87
N PRO A 317 -1.37 5.16 -9.80
CA PRO A 317 -2.78 4.99 -10.15
C PRO A 317 -2.98 4.46 -11.57
N ASP A 318 -2.06 4.77 -12.50
CA ASP A 318 -2.13 4.29 -13.88
C ASP A 318 -1.70 2.82 -14.02
N TRP A 319 -0.61 2.39 -13.38
CA TRP A 319 -0.24 0.96 -13.37
C TRP A 319 -1.29 0.12 -12.63
N VAL A 320 -1.76 0.57 -11.47
CA VAL A 320 -2.85 -0.09 -10.73
C VAL A 320 -4.12 -0.16 -11.59
N ALA A 321 -4.41 0.84 -12.42
CA ALA A 321 -5.51 0.77 -13.37
C ALA A 321 -5.32 -0.35 -14.42
N HIS A 322 -4.10 -0.56 -14.93
CA HIS A 322 -3.82 -1.68 -15.82
C HIS A 322 -4.05 -3.04 -15.14
N VAL A 323 -3.58 -3.21 -13.90
CA VAL A 323 -3.83 -4.42 -13.10
C VAL A 323 -5.33 -4.64 -12.88
N ASN A 324 -6.06 -3.62 -12.43
CA ASN A 324 -7.49 -3.72 -12.17
C ASN A 324 -8.28 -4.10 -13.43
N ILE A 325 -7.88 -3.58 -14.59
CA ILE A 325 -8.50 -3.89 -15.88
C ILE A 325 -8.09 -5.28 -16.38
N ASP A 326 -6.85 -5.74 -16.15
CA ASP A 326 -6.44 -7.12 -16.46
C ASP A 326 -7.29 -8.12 -15.68
N VAL A 327 -7.43 -7.94 -14.36
CA VAL A 327 -8.29 -8.78 -13.51
C VAL A 327 -9.73 -8.79 -14.03
N ALA A 328 -10.25 -7.63 -14.46
CA ALA A 328 -11.58 -7.52 -15.06
C ALA A 328 -11.69 -8.31 -16.37
N PHE A 329 -10.71 -8.21 -17.26
CA PHE A 329 -10.67 -8.96 -18.51
C PHE A 329 -10.58 -10.46 -18.27
N ARG A 330 -9.72 -10.92 -17.35
CA ARG A 330 -9.65 -12.33 -16.96
C ARG A 330 -11.00 -12.85 -16.47
N ALA A 331 -11.67 -12.10 -15.61
CA ALA A 331 -13.00 -12.46 -15.12
C ALA A 331 -14.06 -12.51 -16.24
N MET A 332 -14.05 -11.55 -17.16
CA MET A 332 -14.97 -11.51 -18.30
C MET A 332 -14.73 -12.66 -19.30
N LEU A 333 -13.49 -13.11 -19.44
CA LEU A 333 -13.08 -14.22 -20.29
C LEU A 333 -13.22 -15.60 -19.60
N GLY A 334 -13.35 -15.62 -18.26
CA GLY A 334 -13.27 -16.84 -17.46
C GLY A 334 -11.88 -17.47 -17.46
N ALA A 335 -10.84 -16.64 -17.57
CA ALA A 335 -9.44 -17.07 -17.44
C ALA A 335 -9.04 -17.21 -15.97
N ASP A 336 -8.04 -18.04 -15.66
CA ASP A 336 -7.59 -18.21 -14.27
C ASP A 336 -7.12 -16.86 -13.68
N PRO A 337 -7.52 -16.52 -12.43
CA PRO A 337 -7.03 -15.31 -11.76
C PRO A 337 -5.54 -15.45 -11.43
N ILE A 338 -4.82 -14.32 -11.39
CA ILE A 338 -3.46 -14.28 -10.85
C ILE A 338 -3.57 -14.09 -9.33
N PRO A 339 -3.10 -15.05 -8.51
CA PRO A 339 -3.18 -14.91 -7.05
C PRO A 339 -2.33 -13.74 -6.56
N GLY A 340 -2.91 -12.86 -5.74
CA GLY A 340 -2.20 -11.72 -5.16
C GLY A 340 -1.81 -10.63 -6.16
N GLU A 341 -2.45 -10.61 -7.34
CA GLU A 341 -2.14 -9.65 -8.41
C GLU A 341 -2.27 -8.21 -7.93
N THR A 342 -1.21 -7.43 -8.11
CA THR A 342 -1.12 -6.08 -7.60
C THR A 342 -0.16 -5.20 -8.40
N GLY A 343 -0.32 -3.88 -8.29
CA GLY A 343 0.65 -2.92 -8.83
C GLY A 343 1.91 -2.86 -7.96
N PRO A 344 3.06 -2.46 -8.52
CA PRO A 344 4.29 -2.36 -7.76
C PRO A 344 4.29 -1.11 -6.86
N LEU A 345 5.09 -1.18 -5.79
CA LEU A 345 5.40 -0.03 -4.94
C LEU A 345 6.64 0.70 -5.43
N ARG A 346 6.64 2.03 -5.27
CA ARG A 346 7.86 2.84 -5.31
C ARG A 346 7.85 3.82 -4.15
N LEU A 347 8.93 3.85 -3.38
CA LEU A 347 9.11 4.80 -2.30
C LEU A 347 9.49 6.17 -2.85
N VAL A 348 8.76 7.20 -2.43
CA VAL A 348 8.92 8.58 -2.88
C VAL A 348 9.26 9.49 -1.71
N ASP A 349 10.37 10.21 -1.83
CA ASP A 349 10.81 11.25 -0.90
C ASP A 349 11.41 12.44 -1.65
N GLU A 350 12.01 13.40 -0.93
CA GLU A 350 12.61 14.60 -1.54
C GLU A 350 13.64 14.26 -2.64
N SER A 351 14.31 13.10 -2.55
CA SER A 351 15.37 12.73 -3.48
C SER A 351 14.88 12.33 -4.87
N ASN A 352 13.62 11.90 -5.00
CA ASN A 352 13.08 11.38 -6.27
C ASN A 352 11.67 11.90 -6.61
N VAL A 353 11.01 12.73 -5.78
CA VAL A 353 9.67 13.26 -6.07
C VAL A 353 9.60 14.04 -7.39
N ALA A 354 10.72 14.60 -7.86
CA ALA A 354 10.80 15.27 -9.16
C ALA A 354 10.57 14.32 -10.36
N ASP A 355 10.75 13.01 -10.20
CA ASP A 355 10.48 12.00 -11.24
C ASP A 355 8.98 11.84 -11.52
N PHE A 356 8.13 12.35 -10.63
CA PHE A 356 6.68 12.21 -10.70
C PHE A 356 6.00 13.40 -11.38
N GLY A 357 6.78 14.39 -11.85
CA GLY A 357 6.27 15.55 -12.56
C GLY A 357 6.13 16.81 -11.71
N ASN A 358 5.85 17.94 -12.37
CA ASN A 358 5.63 19.22 -11.70
C ASN A 358 4.45 19.99 -12.35
N PRO A 359 3.24 19.94 -11.77
CA PRO A 359 2.89 19.20 -10.55
C PRO A 359 2.96 17.67 -10.74
N PRO A 360 3.02 16.88 -9.66
CA PRO A 360 3.02 15.42 -9.76
C PRO A 360 1.83 14.87 -10.57
N SER A 361 2.06 13.77 -11.30
CA SER A 361 1.13 13.13 -12.22
C SER A 361 0.92 11.65 -11.87
N PRO A 362 -0.28 11.09 -12.06
CA PRO A 362 -0.58 9.68 -11.79
C PRO A 362 0.22 8.66 -12.63
N SER A 363 0.73 9.07 -13.80
CA SER A 363 1.37 8.19 -14.79
C SER A 363 2.91 8.37 -14.86
N GLU A 364 3.50 9.17 -13.98
CA GLU A 364 4.94 9.46 -13.99
C GLU A 364 5.62 8.79 -12.78
N GLY A 365 6.94 8.60 -12.87
CA GLY A 365 7.74 8.04 -11.78
C GLY A 365 7.76 6.51 -11.67
N PHE A 366 7.08 5.76 -12.54
CA PHE A 366 7.08 4.28 -12.49
C PHE A 366 7.68 3.62 -13.73
N GLY A 367 8.35 4.39 -14.60
CA GLY A 367 8.80 3.90 -15.91
C GLY A 367 7.69 4.01 -16.95
N ASP A 368 8.05 3.80 -18.22
CA ASP A 368 7.17 3.95 -19.39
C ASP A 368 6.92 2.63 -20.14
N GLU A 369 7.47 1.51 -19.64
CA GLU A 369 7.40 0.20 -20.31
C GLU A 369 6.11 -0.58 -20.00
N TYR A 370 5.49 -0.34 -18.84
CA TYR A 370 4.34 -1.15 -18.39
C TYR A 370 3.09 -1.06 -19.27
N PRO A 371 2.68 0.10 -19.84
CA PRO A 371 1.47 0.15 -20.66
C PRO A 371 1.59 -0.75 -21.89
N ASP A 372 2.72 -0.67 -22.59
CA ASP A 372 2.99 -1.50 -23.77
C ASP A 372 3.07 -2.99 -23.40
N ALA A 373 3.64 -3.32 -22.23
CA ALA A 373 3.70 -4.69 -21.74
C ALA A 373 2.30 -5.28 -21.45
N PHE A 374 1.38 -4.51 -20.87
CA PHE A 374 -0.02 -4.92 -20.70
C PHE A 374 -0.75 -5.05 -22.05
N PHE A 375 -0.50 -4.16 -23.02
CA PHE A 375 -1.11 -4.29 -24.35
C PHE A 375 -0.62 -5.54 -25.10
N GLU A 376 0.66 -5.91 -24.96
CA GLU A 376 1.17 -7.19 -25.46
C GLU A 376 0.51 -8.37 -24.72
N LEU A 377 0.38 -8.30 -23.40
CA LEU A 377 -0.30 -9.30 -22.57
C LEU A 377 -1.75 -9.54 -23.03
N TRP A 378 -2.45 -8.48 -23.47
CA TRP A 378 -3.84 -8.52 -23.93
C TRP A 378 -4.01 -8.85 -25.42
N GLY A 379 -2.91 -9.06 -26.14
CA GLY A 379 -2.94 -9.36 -27.57
C GLY A 379 -3.40 -8.19 -28.45
N LEU A 380 -3.19 -6.95 -27.99
CA LEU A 380 -3.59 -5.72 -28.69
C LEU A 380 -2.51 -5.18 -29.64
N GLN A 381 -1.34 -5.80 -29.71
CA GLN A 381 -0.20 -5.38 -30.56
C GLN A 381 -0.01 -6.24 -31.83
#